data_AF-A0A7Z0NNK0-F1
#
_entry.id   AF-A0A7Z0NNK0-F1
#
_cell.length_a   1.000
_cell.length_b   1.000
_cell.length_c   1.000
_cell.angle_alpha   90.00
_cell.angle_beta   90.00
_cell.angle_gamma   90.00
#
_symmetry.space_group_name_H-M   'P 1'
#
loop_
_entity.id
_entity.type
_entity.pdbx_description
1 polymer ?
#
loop_
_entity_poly.entity_id
_entity_poly.type
_entity_poly.pdbx_seq_one_letter_code
_entity_poly.pdbx_strand_id
1 'polypeptide(L)'
;MNSYPGPFAAGGARRRLIAAVVAAGMIAASAAPINPAAATAGPPPTTTPAGTITGTQTVTLVTGDVVTVRTLTGGKTIAEVDQPDDATGGFSVQQHGDDLYVIPDEAKPLLTDDRLDQRLFNVTDLIEMGYDDAHTTELPLIATYPETTTRTTATAPEGATLTHDLPAINGHALTTDKEDTRTLWTTLTAGSSQTRTSAVTKLWLDGQVHADLADSVPQIGAPEAWDAGYNGDGATVAVLDSGIDPTHPDLIDQIKDSVSFVPDEDTTDVNGHGTHVASTVAGTGAASDGDNTGVAPAADLIVGKVLNNDGYGYDSWVIAGMQWAAESGADIINMSLGDSSRTDGLDPIALAVDTLSAEHDTLFIVAAGNDYGGLIGTPGTAESALTVGAVD
;
A
#
# COMPACT_ATOMS: atom_id res chain seq x y z
N MET A 1 57.24 -40.83 4.17
CA MET A 1 55.84 -41.28 4.32
C MET A 1 54.97 -40.08 4.02
N ASN A 2 54.50 -40.00 2.77
CA ASN A 2 53.55 -38.97 2.31
C ASN A 2 52.13 -39.44 2.64
N SER A 3 51.32 -38.57 3.22
CA SER A 3 49.86 -38.71 3.22
C SER A 3 49.23 -37.39 2.80
N TYR A 4 48.51 -37.45 1.68
CA TYR A 4 47.71 -36.39 1.08
C TYR A 4 46.44 -36.08 1.90
N PRO A 5 45.90 -34.86 1.83
CA PRO A 5 44.52 -34.56 2.21
C PRO A 5 43.58 -34.83 1.03
N GLY A 6 42.44 -35.49 1.28
CA GLY A 6 41.35 -35.63 0.31
C GLY A 6 40.27 -34.59 0.57
N PRO A 7 39.82 -33.82 -0.44
CA PRO A 7 38.61 -33.01 -0.37
C PRO A 7 37.40 -33.82 -0.89
N PHE A 8 36.19 -33.46 -0.44
CA PHE A 8 35.00 -33.18 -1.26
C PHE A 8 33.77 -33.13 -0.34
N ALA A 9 33.26 -31.91 -0.17
CA ALA A 9 31.92 -31.64 0.32
C ALA A 9 30.91 -32.18 -0.70
N ALA A 10 29.94 -32.97 -0.22
CA ALA A 10 28.78 -33.36 -1.01
C ALA A 10 27.75 -32.23 -0.90
N GLY A 11 27.54 -31.47 -1.97
CA GLY A 11 26.36 -30.63 -2.12
C GLY A 11 25.14 -31.50 -2.36
N GLY A 12 24.10 -31.32 -1.54
CA GLY A 12 22.77 -31.89 -1.78
C GLY A 12 22.18 -31.27 -3.04
N ALA A 13 21.65 -32.09 -3.94
CA ALA A 13 21.07 -31.65 -5.21
C ALA A 13 19.55 -31.52 -5.06
N ARG A 14 19.05 -30.27 -5.10
CA ARG A 14 17.62 -29.93 -5.05
C ARG A 14 16.83 -30.47 -6.25
N ARG A 15 15.54 -30.74 -6.06
CA ARG A 15 14.63 -31.23 -7.11
C ARG A 15 14.01 -30.07 -7.89
N ARG A 16 14.52 -29.84 -9.11
CA ARG A 16 13.94 -28.88 -10.06
C ARG A 16 12.78 -29.49 -10.86
N LEU A 17 11.62 -28.85 -10.80
CA LEU A 17 10.44 -29.21 -11.60
C LEU A 17 9.96 -27.97 -12.36
N ILE A 18 9.70 -28.13 -13.67
CA ILE A 18 9.25 -27.03 -14.54
C ILE A 18 7.75 -27.17 -14.77
N ALA A 19 6.98 -26.14 -14.42
CA ALA A 19 5.58 -26.01 -14.80
C ALA A 19 5.43 -24.83 -15.78
N ALA A 20 5.28 -25.12 -17.07
CA ALA A 20 4.98 -24.09 -18.05
C ALA A 20 3.46 -23.84 -18.10
N VAL A 21 2.99 -22.76 -17.49
CA VAL A 21 1.65 -22.24 -17.78
C VAL A 21 1.77 -21.29 -18.97
N VAL A 22 1.34 -21.73 -20.15
CA VAL A 22 1.30 -20.88 -21.34
C VAL A 22 -0.07 -20.23 -21.42
N ALA A 23 -0.15 -18.91 -21.22
CA ALA A 23 -1.34 -18.14 -21.53
C ALA A 23 -1.64 -18.28 -23.04
N ALA A 24 -2.68 -19.03 -23.40
CA ALA A 24 -3.18 -19.11 -24.76
C ALA A 24 -4.38 -18.18 -24.90
N GLY A 25 -4.17 -16.98 -25.47
CA GLY A 25 -5.26 -16.15 -25.94
C GLY A 25 -6.06 -16.90 -27.02
N MET A 26 -7.39 -16.95 -26.87
CA MET A 26 -8.29 -17.64 -27.79
C MET A 26 -8.16 -17.05 -29.21
N ILE A 27 -7.67 -17.84 -30.17
CA ILE A 27 -7.75 -17.51 -31.59
C ILE A 27 -9.11 -18.02 -32.10
N ALA A 28 -9.95 -17.10 -32.57
CA ALA A 28 -11.19 -17.41 -33.25
C ALA A 28 -10.91 -18.22 -34.53
N ALA A 29 -11.35 -19.48 -34.57
CA ALA A 29 -11.26 -20.31 -35.76
C ALA A 29 -12.34 -19.90 -36.77
N SER A 30 -11.93 -19.22 -37.84
CA SER A 30 -12.75 -19.09 -39.04
C SER A 30 -12.71 -20.40 -39.83
N ALA A 31 -13.87 -21.03 -40.02
CA ALA A 31 -14.00 -22.27 -40.77
C ALA A 31 -13.87 -21.99 -42.28
N ALA A 32 -12.76 -22.45 -42.88
CA ALA A 32 -12.64 -22.58 -44.33
C ALA A 32 -13.02 -24.01 -44.76
N PRO A 33 -13.64 -24.21 -45.95
CA PRO A 33 -14.11 -25.52 -46.39
C PRO A 33 -12.95 -26.49 -46.69
N ILE A 34 -13.07 -27.69 -46.13
CA ILE A 34 -12.16 -28.83 -46.27
C ILE A 34 -12.25 -29.43 -47.69
N ASN A 35 -11.14 -29.39 -48.43
CA ASN A 35 -10.96 -30.09 -49.70
C ASN A 35 -10.43 -31.52 -49.42
N PRO A 36 -11.12 -32.62 -49.81
CA PRO A 36 -10.81 -33.97 -49.34
C PRO A 36 -9.59 -34.65 -50.01
N ALA A 37 -8.64 -33.90 -50.57
CA ALA A 37 -7.51 -34.45 -51.35
C ALA A 37 -6.10 -34.24 -50.75
N ALA A 38 -5.98 -33.81 -49.49
CA ALA A 38 -4.67 -33.62 -48.83
C ALA A 38 -4.55 -34.45 -47.54
N ALA A 39 -4.70 -35.78 -47.66
CA ALA A 39 -4.40 -36.72 -46.59
C ALA A 39 -3.17 -37.55 -46.98
N THR A 40 -1.95 -36.99 -46.85
CA THR A 40 -0.67 -37.75 -46.89
C THR A 40 0.59 -36.94 -46.54
N ALA A 41 0.47 -35.85 -45.79
CA ALA A 41 1.62 -35.24 -45.10
C ALA A 41 1.13 -34.64 -43.78
N GLY A 42 1.57 -35.20 -42.66
CA GLY A 42 1.38 -34.56 -41.36
C GLY A 42 2.10 -33.21 -41.36
N PRO A 43 1.53 -32.15 -40.76
CA PRO A 43 2.21 -30.87 -40.67
C PRO A 43 3.55 -31.06 -39.94
N PRO A 44 4.65 -30.44 -40.41
CA PRO A 44 5.90 -30.44 -39.67
C PRO A 44 5.65 -29.81 -38.30
N PRO A 45 6.34 -30.25 -37.22
CA PRO A 45 6.19 -29.63 -35.92
C PRO A 45 6.56 -28.16 -36.04
N THR A 46 5.56 -27.28 -35.95
CA THR A 46 5.77 -25.84 -35.82
C THR A 46 6.32 -25.60 -34.43
N THR A 47 7.64 -25.60 -34.28
CA THR A 47 8.31 -25.04 -33.11
C THR A 47 8.15 -23.52 -33.21
N THR A 48 7.06 -22.99 -32.64
CA THR A 48 7.01 -21.57 -32.29
C THR A 48 8.24 -21.27 -31.45
N PRO A 49 9.08 -20.27 -31.80
CA PRO A 49 10.20 -19.90 -30.95
C PRO A 49 9.67 -19.59 -29.55
N ALA A 50 10.26 -20.19 -28.51
CA ALA A 50 9.99 -19.76 -27.14
C ALA A 50 10.25 -18.25 -27.09
N GLY A 51 9.30 -17.48 -26.55
CA GLY A 51 9.43 -16.02 -26.46
C GLY A 51 10.76 -15.63 -25.81
N THR A 52 11.30 -14.47 -26.17
CA THR A 52 12.53 -13.99 -25.52
C THR A 52 12.20 -13.61 -24.09
N ILE A 53 13.02 -14.03 -23.13
CA ILE A 53 12.87 -13.65 -21.71
C ILE A 53 13.23 -12.17 -21.58
N THR A 54 12.30 -11.37 -21.06
CA THR A 54 12.43 -9.93 -20.83
C THR A 54 12.63 -9.59 -19.35
N GLY A 55 12.33 -10.51 -18.44
CA GLY A 55 12.52 -10.34 -16.99
C GLY A 55 12.71 -11.67 -16.28
N THR A 56 13.43 -11.65 -15.15
CA THR A 56 13.56 -12.81 -14.26
C THR A 56 13.59 -12.33 -12.81
N GLN A 57 12.69 -12.87 -12.00
CA GLN A 57 12.58 -12.60 -10.57
C GLN A 57 12.53 -13.93 -9.81
N THR A 58 13.03 -13.93 -8.59
CA THR A 58 13.08 -15.13 -7.75
C THR A 58 12.47 -14.82 -6.39
N VAL A 59 11.56 -15.66 -5.93
CA VAL A 59 10.89 -15.52 -4.64
C VAL A 59 11.04 -16.82 -3.86
N THR A 60 11.63 -16.75 -2.67
CA THR A 60 11.60 -17.84 -1.69
C THR A 60 10.31 -17.77 -0.87
N LEU A 61 9.46 -18.78 -0.99
CA LEU A 61 8.19 -18.89 -0.25
C LEU A 61 8.42 -19.31 1.20
N VAL A 62 7.42 -19.08 2.05
CA VAL A 62 7.44 -19.47 3.48
C VAL A 62 7.67 -20.98 3.71
N THR A 63 7.39 -21.83 2.72
CA THR A 63 7.63 -23.29 2.75
C THR A 63 9.08 -23.68 2.47
N GLY A 64 9.90 -22.73 2.00
CA GLY A 64 11.25 -22.93 1.49
C GLY A 64 11.33 -23.21 -0.02
N ASP A 65 10.20 -23.29 -0.72
CA ASP A 65 10.16 -23.41 -2.18
C ASP A 65 10.68 -22.13 -2.84
N VAL A 66 11.62 -22.26 -3.78
CA VAL A 66 12.17 -21.12 -4.53
C VAL A 66 11.51 -21.06 -5.90
N VAL A 67 10.72 -20.02 -6.12
CA VAL A 67 10.00 -19.77 -7.36
C VAL A 67 10.79 -18.79 -8.21
N THR A 68 11.15 -19.19 -9.43
CA THR A 68 11.72 -18.30 -10.44
C THR A 68 10.65 -17.96 -11.48
N VAL A 69 10.24 -16.70 -11.52
CA VAL A 69 9.30 -16.18 -12.52
C VAL A 69 10.11 -15.60 -13.68
N ARG A 70 9.82 -16.07 -14.90
CA ARG A 70 10.40 -15.56 -16.14
C ARG A 70 9.31 -14.90 -16.97
N THR A 71 9.48 -13.62 -17.25
CA THR A 71 8.58 -12.87 -18.13
C THR A 71 9.08 -12.98 -19.55
N LEU A 72 8.20 -13.38 -20.47
CA LEU A 72 8.46 -13.48 -21.89
C LEU A 72 7.97 -12.24 -22.64
N THR A 73 8.50 -12.04 -23.85
CA THR A 73 7.99 -11.05 -24.79
C THR A 73 6.47 -11.20 -24.97
N GLY A 74 5.71 -10.14 -24.72
CA GLY A 74 4.25 -10.14 -24.76
C GLY A 74 3.55 -10.41 -23.42
N GLY A 75 4.26 -10.27 -22.28
CA GLY A 75 3.68 -10.26 -20.94
C GLY A 75 3.36 -11.64 -20.34
N LYS A 76 3.68 -12.73 -21.05
CA LYS A 76 3.45 -14.09 -20.53
C LYS A 76 4.50 -14.46 -19.50
N THR A 77 4.09 -15.04 -18.39
CA THR A 77 4.98 -15.51 -17.32
C THR A 77 5.14 -17.03 -17.34
N ILE A 78 6.31 -17.51 -16.95
CA ILE A 78 6.59 -18.92 -16.67
C ILE A 78 7.15 -19.01 -15.25
N ALA A 79 6.62 -19.93 -14.44
CA ALA A 79 7.14 -20.22 -13.11
C ALA A 79 7.93 -21.54 -13.08
N GLU A 80 9.18 -21.47 -12.64
CA GLU A 80 10.00 -22.64 -12.33
C GLU A 80 10.10 -22.74 -10.80
N VAL A 81 9.87 -23.94 -10.23
CA VAL A 81 9.89 -24.11 -8.77
C VAL A 81 10.98 -25.11 -8.39
N ASP A 82 11.86 -24.69 -7.50
CA ASP A 82 12.87 -25.53 -6.86
C ASP A 82 12.42 -25.84 -5.43
N GLN A 83 11.95 -27.07 -5.21
CA GLN A 83 11.39 -27.48 -3.92
C GLN A 83 12.50 -27.96 -2.97
N PRO A 84 12.36 -27.75 -1.64
CA PRO A 84 13.22 -28.39 -0.64
C PRO A 84 13.26 -29.91 -0.80
N ASP A 85 14.39 -30.54 -0.47
CA ASP A 85 14.59 -32.00 -0.63
C ASP A 85 13.63 -32.83 0.23
N ASP A 86 13.19 -32.26 1.36
CA ASP A 86 12.27 -32.83 2.32
C ASP A 86 10.81 -32.37 2.11
N ALA A 87 10.52 -31.65 1.03
CA ALA A 87 9.16 -31.25 0.66
C ALA A 87 8.29 -32.48 0.35
N THR A 88 7.02 -32.40 0.75
CA THR A 88 6.03 -33.46 0.53
C THR A 88 5.08 -33.09 -0.61
N GLY A 89 4.99 -33.95 -1.62
CA GLY A 89 4.13 -33.74 -2.79
C GLY A 89 4.81 -32.90 -3.88
N GLY A 90 4.00 -32.28 -4.73
CA GLY A 90 4.45 -31.31 -5.74
C GLY A 90 3.97 -29.90 -5.40
N PHE A 91 3.59 -29.16 -6.43
CA PHE A 91 3.00 -27.82 -6.34
C PHE A 91 1.95 -27.62 -7.43
N SER A 92 1.06 -26.64 -7.26
CA SER A 92 0.23 -26.14 -8.35
C SER A 92 0.52 -24.67 -8.62
N VAL A 93 0.64 -24.33 -9.89
CA VAL A 93 0.66 -22.95 -10.37
C VAL A 93 -0.76 -22.58 -10.77
N GLN A 94 -1.29 -21.49 -10.24
CA GLN A 94 -2.62 -20.98 -10.52
C GLN A 94 -2.52 -19.53 -10.97
N GLN A 95 -3.32 -19.14 -11.97
CA GLN A 95 -3.40 -17.76 -12.44
C GLN A 95 -4.83 -17.27 -12.20
N HIS A 96 -4.99 -16.23 -11.38
CA HIS A 96 -6.27 -15.59 -11.12
C HIS A 96 -6.19 -14.12 -11.53
N GLY A 97 -6.80 -13.74 -12.66
CA GLY A 97 -6.54 -12.42 -13.24
C GLY A 97 -5.06 -12.28 -13.60
N ASP A 98 -4.43 -11.22 -13.10
CA ASP A 98 -3.00 -10.95 -13.28
C ASP A 98 -2.13 -11.59 -12.19
N ASP A 99 -2.74 -12.14 -11.14
CA ASP A 99 -2.04 -12.75 -10.01
C ASP A 99 -1.59 -14.19 -10.29
N LEU A 100 -0.31 -14.43 -10.05
CA LEU A 100 0.33 -15.73 -10.15
C LEU A 100 0.51 -16.34 -8.77
N TYR A 101 -0.16 -17.45 -8.51
CA TYR A 101 -0.02 -18.22 -7.27
C TYR A 101 0.80 -19.48 -7.49
N VAL A 102 1.72 -19.75 -6.57
CA VAL A 102 2.44 -21.05 -6.50
C VAL A 102 2.16 -21.68 -5.16
N ILE A 103 1.38 -22.76 -5.17
CA ILE A 103 0.88 -23.42 -3.95
C ILE A 103 1.49 -24.82 -3.83
N PRO A 104 2.47 -25.03 -2.93
CA PRO A 104 2.99 -26.35 -2.59
C PRO A 104 1.89 -27.27 -2.04
N ASP A 105 1.94 -28.56 -2.38
CA ASP A 105 0.93 -29.53 -1.95
C ASP A 105 0.83 -29.65 -0.41
N GLU A 106 1.96 -29.52 0.28
CA GLU A 106 2.01 -29.52 1.75
C GLU A 106 1.37 -28.30 2.41
N ALA A 107 1.18 -27.19 1.68
CA ALA A 107 0.49 -26.00 2.18
C ALA A 107 -1.04 -26.08 2.00
N LYS A 108 -1.54 -26.86 1.02
CA LYS A 108 -2.97 -26.92 0.67
C LYS A 108 -3.90 -27.30 1.84
N PRO A 109 -3.56 -28.28 2.71
CA PRO A 109 -4.41 -28.60 3.86
C PRO A 109 -4.51 -27.42 4.83
N LEU A 110 -3.41 -26.70 5.05
CA LEU A 110 -3.37 -25.56 5.96
C LEU A 110 -4.13 -24.35 5.40
N LEU A 111 -4.08 -24.12 4.09
CA LEU A 111 -4.91 -23.13 3.42
C LEU A 111 -6.41 -23.49 3.51
N THR A 112 -6.75 -24.77 3.35
CA THR A 112 -8.14 -25.25 3.44
C THR A 112 -8.70 -25.11 4.86
N ASP A 113 -7.86 -25.34 5.88
CA ASP A 113 -8.21 -25.21 7.30
C ASP A 113 -8.13 -23.75 7.80
N ASP A 114 -7.90 -22.77 6.93
CA ASP A 114 -7.70 -21.35 7.25
C ASP A 114 -6.57 -21.11 8.28
N ARG A 115 -5.47 -21.85 8.16
CA ARG A 115 -4.27 -21.72 9.01
C ARG A 115 -3.12 -20.99 8.34
N LEU A 116 -3.25 -20.66 7.06
CA LEU A 116 -2.31 -19.84 6.31
C LEU A 116 -3.08 -18.77 5.54
N ASP A 117 -2.51 -17.58 5.46
CA ASP A 117 -2.92 -16.55 4.53
C ASP A 117 -2.50 -16.94 3.10
N GLN A 118 -3.43 -16.84 2.15
CA GLN A 118 -3.18 -17.17 0.76
C GLN A 118 -2.16 -16.21 0.12
N ARG A 119 -2.03 -14.98 0.61
CA ARG A 119 -1.05 -13.98 0.13
C ARG A 119 0.40 -14.45 0.28
N LEU A 120 0.69 -15.37 1.20
CA LEU A 120 2.00 -16.01 1.34
C LEU A 120 2.43 -16.81 0.09
N PHE A 121 1.49 -17.07 -0.83
CA PHE A 121 1.69 -17.84 -2.05
C PHE A 121 1.34 -17.04 -3.32
N ASN A 122 0.98 -15.75 -3.21
CA ASN A 122 0.81 -14.87 -4.36
C ASN A 122 2.17 -14.30 -4.77
N VAL A 123 2.77 -14.88 -5.82
CA VAL A 123 4.10 -14.52 -6.27
C VAL A 123 4.12 -13.14 -6.93
N THR A 124 3.00 -12.72 -7.54
CA THR A 124 2.86 -11.35 -8.08
C THR A 124 2.99 -10.32 -6.96
N ASP A 125 2.12 -10.38 -5.94
CA ASP A 125 2.14 -9.42 -4.83
C ASP A 125 3.48 -9.43 -4.09
N LEU A 126 4.07 -10.61 -3.85
CA LEU A 126 5.37 -10.70 -3.17
C LEU A 126 6.48 -10.00 -3.97
N ILE A 127 6.42 -10.03 -5.30
CA ILE A 127 7.36 -9.28 -6.15
C ILE A 127 7.06 -7.78 -6.09
N GLU A 128 5.79 -7.39 -6.20
CA GLU A 128 5.36 -5.98 -6.19
C GLU A 128 5.68 -5.28 -4.86
N MET A 129 5.51 -5.98 -3.73
CA MET A 129 5.95 -5.53 -2.41
C MET A 129 7.48 -5.57 -2.22
N GLY A 130 8.26 -6.00 -3.21
CA GLY A 130 9.71 -6.10 -3.10
C GLY A 130 10.19 -7.20 -2.14
N TYR A 131 9.38 -8.23 -1.90
CA TYR A 131 9.74 -9.42 -1.13
C TYR A 131 10.40 -10.53 -1.97
N ASP A 132 10.83 -10.22 -3.18
CA ASP A 132 11.70 -11.10 -3.97
C ASP A 132 13.16 -11.10 -3.48
N ASP A 133 13.90 -12.13 -3.89
CA ASP A 133 15.23 -12.48 -3.37
C ASP A 133 16.32 -11.51 -3.81
N ALA A 134 16.05 -10.62 -4.77
CA ALA A 134 16.97 -9.56 -5.15
C ALA A 134 16.86 -8.33 -4.23
N HIS A 135 15.68 -8.07 -3.66
CA HIS A 135 15.40 -6.86 -2.89
C HIS A 135 15.51 -7.07 -1.37
N THR A 136 15.16 -8.25 -0.86
CA THR A 136 15.22 -8.55 0.58
C THR A 136 15.61 -9.99 0.87
N THR A 137 16.30 -10.20 1.99
CA THR A 137 16.58 -11.52 2.57
C THR A 137 15.52 -11.96 3.57
N GLU A 138 14.62 -11.08 3.96
CA GLU A 138 13.63 -11.32 5.02
C GLU A 138 12.21 -11.40 4.44
N LEU A 139 11.37 -12.22 5.07
CA LEU A 139 9.92 -12.29 4.84
C LEU A 139 9.19 -11.91 6.14
N PRO A 140 8.46 -10.78 6.17
CA PRO A 140 7.73 -10.36 7.35
C PRO A 140 6.38 -11.08 7.45
N LEU A 141 5.99 -11.46 8.66
CA LEU A 141 4.88 -12.35 8.96
C LEU A 141 4.13 -11.90 10.21
N ILE A 142 2.84 -12.27 10.30
CA ILE A 142 2.07 -12.15 11.54
C ILE A 142 1.60 -13.54 11.96
N ALA A 143 1.82 -13.91 13.22
CA ALA A 143 1.28 -15.13 13.81
C ALA A 143 0.17 -14.78 14.79
N THR A 144 -1.02 -15.35 14.61
CA THR A 144 -2.12 -15.25 15.59
C THR A 144 -2.29 -16.54 16.37
N TYR A 145 -2.75 -16.42 17.62
CA TYR A 145 -2.86 -17.54 18.57
C TYR A 145 -4.30 -17.70 19.07
N PRO A 146 -4.68 -18.87 19.60
CA PRO A 146 -6.00 -19.07 20.19
C PRO A 146 -6.21 -18.11 21.36
N GLU A 147 -7.39 -17.52 21.49
CA GLU A 147 -7.73 -16.74 22.68
C GLU A 147 -7.66 -17.64 23.91
N THR A 148 -6.77 -17.32 24.84
CA THR A 148 -6.70 -18.00 26.14
C THR A 148 -6.77 -16.98 27.27
N THR A 149 -7.19 -17.42 28.45
CA THR A 149 -7.30 -16.59 29.66
C THR A 149 -5.96 -16.05 30.18
N THR A 150 -4.84 -16.49 29.60
CA THR A 150 -3.48 -16.12 30.01
C THR A 150 -2.77 -15.53 28.79
N ARG A 151 -2.17 -14.35 28.92
CA ARG A 151 -1.43 -13.72 27.82
C ARG A 151 -0.32 -14.67 27.34
N THR A 152 -0.39 -15.12 26.10
CA THR A 152 0.66 -15.95 25.49
C THR A 152 1.94 -15.12 25.43
N THR A 153 2.92 -15.44 26.27
CA THR A 153 4.32 -15.03 26.05
C THR A 153 4.91 -16.03 25.07
N ALA A 154 4.46 -16.01 23.81
CA ALA A 154 4.95 -16.96 22.83
C ALA A 154 6.34 -16.50 22.37
N THR A 155 7.35 -17.32 22.64
CA THR A 155 8.65 -17.17 21.96
C THR A 155 8.42 -17.38 20.46
N ALA A 156 9.14 -16.63 19.63
CA ALA A 156 9.11 -16.85 18.19
C ALA A 156 9.42 -18.33 17.86
N PRO A 157 8.72 -18.93 16.89
CA PRO A 157 9.05 -20.27 16.41
C PRO A 157 10.48 -20.30 15.86
N GLU A 158 11.14 -21.45 15.95
CA GLU A 158 12.48 -21.63 15.38
C GLU A 158 12.46 -21.28 13.88
N GLY A 159 13.46 -20.52 13.42
CA GLY A 159 13.51 -19.94 12.08
C GLY A 159 12.80 -18.60 11.92
N ALA A 160 12.22 -18.03 12.99
CA ALA A 160 11.70 -16.67 12.98
C ALA A 160 12.18 -15.85 14.19
N THR A 161 12.22 -14.54 14.01
CA THR A 161 12.52 -13.55 15.05
C THR A 161 11.27 -12.74 15.36
N LEU A 162 10.98 -12.56 16.65
CA LEU A 162 9.89 -11.70 17.12
C LEU A 162 10.25 -10.23 16.90
N THR A 163 9.40 -9.48 16.19
CA THR A 163 9.60 -8.04 15.98
C THR A 163 8.68 -7.21 16.88
N HIS A 164 7.38 -7.55 16.96
CA HIS A 164 6.41 -6.80 17.76
C HIS A 164 5.32 -7.66 18.43
N ASP A 165 4.83 -7.20 19.57
CA ASP A 165 3.61 -7.72 20.22
C ASP A 165 2.37 -7.07 19.61
N LEU A 166 1.39 -7.87 19.18
CA LEU A 166 0.11 -7.41 18.60
C LEU A 166 -1.07 -7.86 19.49
N PRO A 167 -1.25 -7.27 20.68
CA PRO A 167 -2.21 -7.76 21.68
C PRO A 167 -3.67 -7.66 21.21
N ALA A 168 -3.99 -6.72 20.32
CA ALA A 168 -5.35 -6.53 19.81
C ALA A 168 -5.88 -7.74 19.01
N ILE A 169 -4.98 -8.52 18.41
CA ILE A 169 -5.31 -9.71 17.62
C ILE A 169 -4.78 -11.00 18.23
N ASN A 170 -4.37 -10.94 19.52
CA ASN A 170 -3.68 -12.03 20.20
C ASN A 170 -2.57 -12.65 19.33
N GLY A 171 -1.70 -11.79 18.81
CA GLY A 171 -0.69 -12.16 17.83
C GLY A 171 0.67 -11.52 18.08
N HIS A 172 1.63 -11.91 17.25
CA HIS A 172 2.97 -11.35 17.19
C HIS A 172 3.37 -11.10 15.74
N ALA A 173 4.02 -9.98 15.48
CA ALA A 173 4.76 -9.76 14.25
C ALA A 173 6.10 -10.49 14.33
N LEU A 174 6.48 -11.14 13.25
CA LEU A 174 7.66 -11.96 13.11
C LEU A 174 8.38 -11.59 11.81
N THR A 175 9.68 -11.81 11.74
CA THR A 175 10.43 -11.86 10.47
C THR A 175 11.14 -13.21 10.36
N THR A 176 11.29 -13.74 9.14
CA THR A 176 12.08 -14.94 8.87
C THR A 176 13.04 -14.65 7.74
N ASP A 177 14.32 -15.00 7.93
CA ASP A 177 15.27 -14.99 6.83
C ASP A 177 14.88 -16.06 5.81
N LYS A 178 15.06 -15.77 4.52
CA LYS A 178 14.71 -16.68 3.41
C LYS A 178 15.43 -18.02 3.52
N GLU A 179 16.64 -18.03 4.07
CA GLU A 179 17.38 -19.26 4.36
C GLU A 179 16.75 -20.11 5.48
N ASP A 180 16.01 -19.48 6.39
CA ASP A 180 15.37 -20.09 7.55
C ASP A 180 13.88 -20.42 7.34
N THR A 181 13.27 -19.97 6.24
CA THR A 181 11.86 -20.26 5.88
C THR A 181 11.53 -21.75 6.00
N ARG A 182 12.44 -22.64 5.58
CA ARG A 182 12.23 -24.10 5.70
C ARG A 182 12.22 -24.55 7.16
N THR A 183 13.12 -24.03 7.99
CA THR A 183 13.16 -24.32 9.43
C THR A 183 11.88 -23.86 10.10
N LEU A 184 11.41 -22.65 9.78
CA LEU A 184 10.14 -22.12 10.25
C LEU A 184 8.96 -23.02 9.84
N TRP A 185 8.89 -23.38 8.56
CA TRP A 185 7.84 -24.23 8.04
C TRP A 185 7.75 -25.58 8.75
N THR A 186 8.89 -26.27 8.92
CA THR A 186 8.92 -27.55 9.63
C THR A 186 8.52 -27.40 11.09
N THR A 187 8.91 -26.31 11.76
CA THR A 187 8.50 -26.02 13.15
C THR A 187 6.99 -25.84 13.28
N LEU A 188 6.39 -25.07 12.38
CA LEU A 188 4.95 -24.80 12.40
C LEU A 188 4.10 -26.02 12.06
N THR A 189 4.62 -26.93 11.23
CA THR A 189 3.90 -28.12 10.75
C THR A 189 4.15 -29.37 11.61
N ALA A 190 5.31 -29.48 12.28
CA ALA A 190 5.64 -30.56 13.20
C ALA A 190 4.74 -30.59 14.45
N GLY A 191 4.15 -29.44 14.84
CA GLY A 191 3.22 -29.30 15.95
C GLY A 191 1.88 -30.05 15.81
N SER A 192 1.65 -30.78 14.71
CA SER A 192 0.44 -31.58 14.50
C SER A 192 0.33 -32.82 15.41
N SER A 193 1.44 -33.29 16.02
CA SER A 193 1.45 -34.60 16.69
C SER A 193 1.79 -34.69 18.19
N GLN A 194 2.22 -33.64 18.91
CA GLN A 194 2.38 -33.72 20.38
C GLN A 194 2.43 -32.35 21.09
N THR A 195 1.51 -32.15 22.05
CA THR A 195 1.49 -31.12 23.12
C THR A 195 1.10 -29.68 22.70
N ARG A 196 -0.20 -29.39 22.73
CA ARG A 196 -0.79 -28.08 22.38
C ARG A 196 -1.06 -27.21 23.61
N THR A 197 -0.27 -26.14 23.79
CA THR A 197 -0.68 -24.94 24.53
C THR A 197 -0.17 -23.62 23.92
N SER A 198 0.51 -23.63 22.76
CA SER A 198 1.09 -22.41 22.14
C SER A 198 1.24 -22.49 20.62
N ALA A 199 0.44 -23.32 19.94
CA ALA A 199 0.53 -23.46 18.48
C ALA A 199 -0.12 -22.27 17.77
N VAL A 200 0.59 -21.69 16.80
CA VAL A 200 0.06 -20.66 15.90
C VAL A 200 -1.25 -21.16 15.27
N THR A 201 -2.32 -20.38 15.42
CA THR A 201 -3.62 -20.63 14.79
C THR A 201 -3.52 -20.38 13.31
N LYS A 202 -3.03 -19.19 12.93
CA LYS A 202 -2.87 -18.76 11.56
C LYS A 202 -1.60 -17.93 11.38
N LEU A 203 -0.89 -18.21 10.29
CA LEU A 203 0.23 -17.41 9.84
C LEU A 203 -0.23 -16.53 8.67
N TRP A 204 0.06 -15.25 8.75
CA TRP A 204 -0.29 -14.23 7.79
C TRP A 204 0.96 -13.62 7.17
N LEU A 205 0.83 -13.11 5.95
CA LEU A 205 1.80 -12.16 5.44
C LEU A 205 1.62 -10.83 6.18
N ASP A 206 2.72 -10.26 6.68
CA ASP A 206 2.73 -8.86 7.11
C ASP A 206 2.89 -8.00 5.85
N GLY A 207 1.75 -7.63 5.25
CA GLY A 207 1.72 -6.96 3.96
C GLY A 207 2.15 -5.50 4.06
N GLN A 208 2.64 -4.95 2.95
CA GLN A 208 2.91 -3.51 2.88
C GLN A 208 1.62 -2.73 2.69
N VAL A 209 1.61 -1.51 3.25
CA VAL A 209 0.63 -0.48 2.98
C VAL A 209 1.38 0.75 2.49
N HIS A 210 0.81 1.47 1.54
CA HIS A 210 1.41 2.65 0.92
C HIS A 210 0.59 3.91 1.25
N ALA A 211 1.20 5.07 1.10
CA ALA A 211 0.50 6.36 1.13
C ALA A 211 0.23 6.77 -0.32
N ASP A 212 -1.03 7.02 -0.67
CA ASP A 212 -1.48 7.00 -2.08
C ASP A 212 -1.67 8.40 -2.70
N LEU A 213 -0.79 9.37 -2.38
CA LEU A 213 -0.87 10.70 -2.99
C LEU A 213 -0.60 10.65 -4.50
N ALA A 214 0.42 9.90 -4.93
CA ALA A 214 0.79 9.72 -6.33
C ALA A 214 -0.34 9.14 -7.20
N ASP A 215 -1.26 8.36 -6.61
CA ASP A 215 -2.37 7.74 -7.33
C ASP A 215 -3.62 8.61 -7.35
N SER A 216 -3.88 9.37 -6.27
CA SER A 216 -5.10 10.19 -6.15
C SER A 216 -5.12 11.42 -7.07
N VAL A 217 -3.98 12.08 -7.27
CA VAL A 217 -3.89 13.29 -8.12
C VAL A 217 -4.17 12.99 -9.61
N PRO A 218 -3.65 11.89 -10.19
CA PRO A 218 -4.05 11.44 -11.52
C PRO A 218 -5.54 11.06 -11.62
N GLN A 219 -6.13 10.44 -10.60
CA GLN A 219 -7.54 10.01 -10.66
C GLN A 219 -8.51 11.17 -10.90
N ILE A 220 -8.19 12.36 -10.39
CA ILE A 220 -9.02 13.57 -10.56
C ILE A 220 -8.72 14.36 -11.84
N GLY A 221 -7.79 13.88 -12.68
CA GLY A 221 -7.41 14.51 -13.94
C GLY A 221 -6.55 15.78 -13.80
N ALA A 222 -5.80 15.91 -12.71
CA ALA A 222 -4.90 17.05 -12.51
C ALA A 222 -3.76 17.12 -13.56
N PRO A 223 -3.13 16.01 -14.00
CA PRO A 223 -2.12 16.05 -15.05
C PRO A 223 -2.64 16.67 -16.36
N GLU A 224 -3.87 16.34 -16.76
CA GLU A 224 -4.51 16.92 -17.95
C GLU A 224 -4.78 18.42 -17.78
N ALA A 225 -5.09 18.87 -16.56
CA ALA A 225 -5.24 20.29 -16.25
C ALA A 225 -3.90 21.02 -16.34
N TRP A 226 -2.81 20.43 -15.83
CA TRP A 226 -1.46 20.99 -15.93
C TRP A 226 -1.01 21.10 -17.38
N ASP A 227 -1.25 20.07 -18.20
CA ASP A 227 -0.97 20.07 -19.64
C ASP A 227 -1.76 21.17 -20.38
N ALA A 228 -2.96 21.50 -19.89
CA ALA A 228 -3.77 22.61 -20.38
C ALA A 228 -3.34 23.99 -19.83
N GLY A 229 -2.34 24.04 -18.93
CA GLY A 229 -1.79 25.25 -18.34
C GLY A 229 -2.46 25.69 -17.04
N TYR A 230 -3.24 24.83 -16.39
CA TYR A 230 -3.92 25.10 -15.13
C TYR A 230 -3.25 24.33 -13.99
N ASN A 231 -2.31 24.95 -13.29
CA ASN A 231 -1.55 24.35 -12.18
C ASN A 231 -1.64 25.18 -10.87
N GLY A 232 -2.58 26.12 -10.80
CA GLY A 232 -2.78 26.98 -9.64
C GLY A 232 -2.03 28.32 -9.67
N ASP A 233 -1.26 28.61 -10.72
CA ASP A 233 -0.55 29.90 -10.85
C ASP A 233 -1.52 31.09 -10.72
N GLY A 234 -1.18 32.00 -9.82
CA GLY A 234 -1.98 33.19 -9.50
C GLY A 234 -3.13 32.98 -8.52
N ALA A 235 -3.36 31.75 -8.02
CA ALA A 235 -4.32 31.47 -6.96
C ALA A 235 -3.62 31.44 -5.58
N THR A 236 -4.27 32.00 -4.57
CA THR A 236 -3.86 31.90 -3.16
C THR A 236 -4.79 30.95 -2.41
N VAL A 237 -4.23 29.88 -1.83
CA VAL A 237 -4.96 28.91 -1.02
C VAL A 237 -4.53 29.02 0.43
N ALA A 238 -5.50 29.24 1.32
CA ALA A 238 -5.27 29.13 2.75
C ALA A 238 -5.47 27.70 3.23
N VAL A 239 -4.55 27.20 4.06
CA VAL A 239 -4.71 25.93 4.78
C VAL A 239 -4.84 26.24 6.27
N LEU A 240 -6.03 26.00 6.82
CA LEU A 240 -6.30 26.18 8.25
C LEU A 240 -6.25 24.82 8.96
N ASP A 241 -5.15 24.53 9.65
CA ASP A 241 -4.86 23.19 10.14
C ASP A 241 -3.88 23.19 11.36
N SER A 242 -3.07 22.14 11.55
CA SER A 242 -2.11 21.97 12.65
C SER A 242 -0.79 22.75 12.48
N GLY A 243 -0.64 23.50 11.39
CA GLY A 243 0.55 24.28 11.07
C GLY A 243 1.17 23.84 9.75
N ILE A 244 2.45 24.19 9.57
CA ILE A 244 3.24 23.77 8.41
C ILE A 244 4.69 23.45 8.83
N ASP A 245 5.34 22.50 8.17
CA ASP A 245 6.81 22.40 8.14
C ASP A 245 7.36 23.42 7.12
N PRO A 246 7.91 24.57 7.56
CA PRO A 246 8.39 25.61 6.65
C PRO A 246 9.69 25.21 5.94
N THR A 247 10.29 24.07 6.29
CA THR A 247 11.52 23.57 5.70
C THR A 247 11.30 22.43 4.71
N HIS A 248 10.06 21.99 4.53
CA HIS A 248 9.74 20.89 3.62
C HIS A 248 10.08 21.30 2.17
N PRO A 249 10.92 20.54 1.45
CA PRO A 249 11.38 20.92 0.10
C PRO A 249 10.24 21.19 -0.88
N ASP A 250 9.13 20.47 -0.75
CA ASP A 250 7.99 20.60 -1.66
C ASP A 250 7.15 21.87 -1.42
N LEU A 251 7.33 22.54 -0.28
CA LEU A 251 6.43 23.60 0.20
C LEU A 251 7.13 24.92 0.50
N ILE A 252 8.43 24.91 0.76
CA ILE A 252 9.19 26.08 1.23
C ILE A 252 9.01 27.32 0.33
N ASP A 253 8.93 27.15 -0.99
CA ASP A 253 8.76 28.24 -1.95
C ASP A 253 7.28 28.67 -2.14
N GLN A 254 6.35 27.83 -1.71
CA GLN A 254 4.90 28.06 -1.84
C GLN A 254 4.33 28.87 -0.69
N ILE A 255 4.93 28.78 0.51
CA ILE A 255 4.43 29.46 1.71
C ILE A 255 4.71 30.96 1.65
N LYS A 256 3.65 31.79 1.57
CA LYS A 256 3.74 33.26 1.52
C LYS A 256 3.52 33.92 2.86
N ASP A 257 2.68 33.34 3.71
CA ASP A 257 2.46 33.80 5.07
C ASP A 257 2.05 32.65 5.99
N SER A 258 2.31 32.79 7.29
CA SER A 258 1.78 31.85 8.28
C SER A 258 1.51 32.54 9.62
N VAL A 259 0.36 32.21 10.23
CA VAL A 259 -0.08 32.76 11.51
C VAL A 259 -0.64 31.65 12.39
N SER A 260 -0.30 31.67 13.69
CA SER A 260 -0.89 30.78 14.69
C SER A 260 -1.97 31.48 15.48
N PHE A 261 -3.12 30.83 15.62
CA PHE A 261 -4.25 31.23 16.45
C PHE A 261 -4.33 30.41 17.74
N VAL A 262 -3.45 29.42 17.88
CA VAL A 262 -3.33 28.57 19.06
C VAL A 262 -2.45 29.30 20.10
N PRO A 263 -2.95 29.56 21.32
CA PRO A 263 -2.18 30.22 22.36
C PRO A 263 -0.88 29.47 22.68
N ASP A 264 0.21 30.22 22.82
CA ASP A 264 1.53 29.71 23.20
C ASP A 264 2.17 28.71 22.22
N GLU A 265 1.63 28.57 21.00
CA GLU A 265 2.20 27.74 19.93
C GLU A 265 2.54 28.59 18.69
N ASP A 266 3.69 28.33 18.07
CA ASP A 266 4.06 28.92 16.78
C ASP A 266 3.43 28.13 15.61
N THR A 267 3.72 28.52 14.37
CA THR A 267 3.12 27.92 13.16
C THR A 267 3.69 26.56 12.77
N THR A 268 4.69 26.06 13.49
CA THR A 268 5.33 24.77 13.19
C THR A 268 4.34 23.64 13.33
N ASP A 269 4.28 22.76 12.33
CA ASP A 269 3.48 21.56 12.40
C ASP A 269 4.19 20.45 13.18
N VAL A 270 3.79 20.24 14.43
CA VAL A 270 4.26 19.10 15.25
C VAL A 270 3.42 17.84 14.99
N ASN A 271 2.19 18.01 14.50
CA ASN A 271 1.26 16.90 14.28
C ASN A 271 1.52 16.19 12.94
N GLY A 272 1.82 16.96 11.89
CA GLY A 272 2.07 16.51 10.53
C GLY A 272 0.86 16.59 9.60
N HIS A 273 -0.36 16.71 10.14
CA HIS A 273 -1.58 16.75 9.35
C HIS A 273 -1.64 17.98 8.42
N GLY A 274 -1.38 19.18 8.93
CA GLY A 274 -1.38 20.41 8.15
C GLY A 274 -0.37 20.42 7.01
N THR A 275 0.83 19.89 7.25
CA THR A 275 1.87 19.75 6.22
C THR A 275 1.44 18.79 5.12
N HIS A 276 0.82 17.66 5.48
CA HIS A 276 0.29 16.69 4.54
C HIS A 276 -0.86 17.26 3.70
N VAL A 277 -1.77 18.02 4.33
CA VAL A 277 -2.86 18.71 3.63
C VAL A 277 -2.29 19.75 2.66
N ALA A 278 -1.33 20.57 3.11
CA ALA A 278 -0.68 21.57 2.28
C ALA A 278 0.08 20.97 1.08
N SER A 279 0.77 19.84 1.26
CA SER A 279 1.46 19.14 0.16
C SER A 279 0.49 18.56 -0.85
N THR A 280 -0.66 18.05 -0.41
CA THR A 280 -1.72 17.58 -1.32
C THR A 280 -2.24 18.72 -2.20
N VAL A 281 -2.35 19.94 -1.65
CA VAL A 281 -2.80 21.11 -2.39
C VAL A 281 -1.72 21.62 -3.34
N ALA A 282 -0.54 21.99 -2.83
CA ALA A 282 0.45 22.76 -3.59
C ALA A 282 1.88 22.22 -3.48
N GLY A 283 2.06 20.97 -3.04
CA GLY A 283 3.37 20.33 -3.02
C GLY A 283 3.98 20.29 -4.42
N THR A 284 5.20 20.79 -4.57
CA THR A 284 5.87 20.85 -5.88
C THR A 284 6.40 19.49 -6.35
N GLY A 285 6.37 18.45 -5.51
CA GLY A 285 6.94 17.14 -5.79
C GLY A 285 8.48 17.11 -5.80
N ALA A 286 9.14 18.18 -5.39
CA ALA A 286 10.60 18.33 -5.49
C ALA A 286 11.41 17.24 -4.74
N ALA A 287 10.91 16.77 -3.61
CA ALA A 287 11.53 15.69 -2.81
C ALA A 287 11.28 14.29 -3.37
N SER A 288 10.43 14.17 -4.40
CA SER A 288 9.98 12.90 -4.97
C SER A 288 10.12 12.84 -6.50
N ASP A 289 10.95 13.70 -7.09
CA ASP A 289 11.14 13.80 -8.55
C ASP A 289 9.81 13.97 -9.33
N GLY A 290 8.80 14.54 -8.68
CA GLY A 290 7.46 14.80 -9.22
C GLY A 290 6.40 13.75 -8.87
N ASP A 291 6.75 12.62 -8.27
CA ASP A 291 5.81 11.53 -7.99
C ASP A 291 4.68 11.96 -7.02
N ASN A 292 5.01 12.79 -6.03
CA ASN A 292 4.05 13.31 -5.04
C ASN A 292 3.71 14.79 -5.28
N THR A 293 3.55 15.19 -6.56
CA THR A 293 3.11 16.55 -6.91
C THR A 293 1.66 16.77 -6.48
N GLY A 294 1.40 17.83 -5.72
CA GLY A 294 0.06 18.25 -5.32
C GLY A 294 -0.77 18.77 -6.50
N VAL A 295 -2.07 18.97 -6.29
CA VAL A 295 -3.03 19.29 -7.36
C VAL A 295 -2.77 20.63 -8.05
N ALA A 296 -2.34 21.63 -7.28
CA ALA A 296 -2.09 22.99 -7.72
C ALA A 296 -0.66 23.42 -7.33
N PRO A 297 0.38 22.81 -7.95
CA PRO A 297 1.77 22.95 -7.50
C PRO A 297 2.38 24.34 -7.75
N ALA A 298 1.64 25.27 -8.38
CA ALA A 298 2.04 26.67 -8.55
C ALA A 298 1.19 27.65 -7.71
N ALA A 299 0.27 27.16 -6.87
CA ALA A 299 -0.53 28.01 -6.00
C ALA A 299 0.29 28.56 -4.83
N ASP A 300 0.00 29.80 -4.46
CA ASP A 300 0.56 30.44 -3.27
C ASP A 300 -0.19 29.93 -2.03
N LEU A 301 0.54 29.55 -0.96
CA LEU A 301 -0.04 29.09 0.29
C LEU A 301 0.04 30.15 1.39
N ILE A 302 -1.07 30.36 2.09
CA ILE A 302 -1.05 31.00 3.42
C ILE A 302 -1.51 29.99 4.47
N VAL A 303 -0.82 29.89 5.60
CA VAL A 303 -1.09 28.83 6.59
C VAL A 303 -1.58 29.41 7.90
N GLY A 304 -2.78 29.01 8.32
CA GLY A 304 -3.32 29.35 9.64
C GLY A 304 -3.27 28.13 10.56
N LYS A 305 -2.44 28.17 11.61
CA LYS A 305 -2.50 27.12 12.64
C LYS A 305 -3.70 27.37 13.54
N VAL A 306 -4.70 26.51 13.45
CA VAL A 306 -5.94 26.53 14.23
C VAL A 306 -6.17 25.24 15.04
N LEU A 307 -5.37 24.21 14.78
CA LEU A 307 -5.26 23.00 15.58
C LEU A 307 -3.93 22.99 16.36
N ASN A 308 -3.99 22.62 17.63
CA ASN A 308 -2.83 22.51 18.48
C ASN A 308 -1.96 21.28 18.11
N ASN A 309 -0.85 21.09 18.81
CA ASN A 309 0.07 19.98 18.53
C ASN A 309 -0.53 18.57 18.74
N ASP A 310 -1.65 18.44 19.48
CA ASP A 310 -2.39 17.19 19.66
C ASP A 310 -3.50 16.98 18.61
N GLY A 311 -3.67 17.93 17.66
CA GLY A 311 -4.63 17.83 16.57
C GLY A 311 -6.05 18.27 16.89
N TYR A 312 -6.29 19.00 17.99
CA TYR A 312 -7.60 19.60 18.29
C TYR A 312 -7.53 21.13 18.27
N GLY A 313 -8.67 21.78 18.02
CA GLY A 313 -8.81 23.23 18.03
C GLY A 313 -10.08 23.68 18.72
N TYR A 314 -10.24 24.99 18.87
CA TYR A 314 -11.48 25.61 19.32
C TYR A 314 -12.11 26.41 18.18
N ASP A 315 -13.44 26.45 18.14
CA ASP A 315 -14.20 27.24 17.15
C ASP A 315 -13.70 28.67 17.04
N SER A 316 -13.32 29.29 18.16
CA SER A 316 -12.78 30.65 18.17
C SER A 316 -11.45 30.80 17.45
N TRP A 317 -10.58 29.78 17.49
CA TRP A 317 -9.31 29.77 16.76
C TRP A 317 -9.55 29.56 15.28
N VAL A 318 -10.43 28.62 14.94
CA VAL A 318 -10.82 28.34 13.55
C VAL A 318 -11.43 29.59 12.91
N ILE A 319 -12.44 30.21 13.55
CA ILE A 319 -13.09 31.43 13.05
C ILE A 319 -12.10 32.59 12.90
N ALA A 320 -11.18 32.78 13.86
CA ALA A 320 -10.14 33.81 13.75
C ALA A 320 -9.20 33.54 12.57
N GLY A 321 -8.84 32.28 12.33
CA GLY A 321 -8.05 31.87 11.17
C GLY A 321 -8.79 32.08 9.84
N MET A 322 -10.09 31.76 9.80
CA MET A 322 -10.95 31.99 8.63
C MET A 322 -11.00 33.48 8.27
N GLN A 323 -11.23 34.33 9.27
CA GLN A 323 -11.27 35.78 9.06
C GLN A 323 -9.92 36.30 8.55
N TRP A 324 -8.81 35.92 9.20
CA TRP A 324 -7.48 36.32 8.77
C TRP A 324 -7.17 35.88 7.33
N ALA A 325 -7.50 34.64 6.96
CA ALA A 325 -7.23 34.13 5.61
C ALA A 325 -8.04 34.88 4.54
N ALA A 326 -9.32 35.12 4.79
CA ALA A 326 -10.19 35.88 3.87
C ALA A 326 -9.74 37.35 3.74
N GLU A 327 -9.40 38.00 4.85
CA GLU A 327 -8.85 39.37 4.86
C GLU A 327 -7.46 39.47 4.21
N SER A 328 -6.70 38.37 4.22
CA SER A 328 -5.39 38.27 3.55
C SER A 328 -5.51 38.01 2.04
N GLY A 329 -6.73 37.85 1.51
CA GLY A 329 -7.00 37.71 0.09
C GLY A 329 -6.89 36.28 -0.43
N ALA A 330 -7.14 35.27 0.41
CA ALA A 330 -7.25 33.90 -0.08
C ALA A 330 -8.44 33.73 -1.02
N ASP A 331 -8.20 33.13 -2.19
CA ASP A 331 -9.26 32.74 -3.13
C ASP A 331 -10.00 31.50 -2.60
N ILE A 332 -9.25 30.59 -1.99
CA ILE A 332 -9.75 29.33 -1.42
C ILE A 332 -9.25 29.18 0.02
N ILE A 333 -10.13 28.73 0.93
CA ILE A 333 -9.78 28.33 2.29
C ILE A 333 -10.10 26.84 2.46
N ASN A 334 -9.07 26.02 2.63
CA ASN A 334 -9.20 24.60 2.92
C ASN A 334 -9.21 24.36 4.44
N MET A 335 -10.22 23.63 4.90
CA MET A 335 -10.37 23.21 6.28
C MET A 335 -10.59 21.69 6.33
N SER A 336 -9.49 20.94 6.48
CA SER A 336 -9.49 19.48 6.66
C SER A 336 -9.77 19.11 8.12
N LEU A 337 -10.79 19.74 8.69
CA LEU A 337 -11.19 19.63 10.08
C LEU A 337 -12.70 19.69 10.17
N GLY A 338 -13.23 19.27 11.30
CA GLY A 338 -14.66 19.36 11.56
C GLY A 338 -15.00 18.73 12.90
N ASP A 339 -16.22 19.02 13.34
CA ASP A 339 -16.85 18.39 14.48
C ASP A 339 -18.04 17.55 14.00
N SER A 340 -18.20 16.37 14.57
CA SER A 340 -19.30 15.47 14.23
C SER A 340 -20.57 15.72 15.04
N SER A 341 -20.59 16.76 15.87
CA SER A 341 -21.82 17.17 16.53
C SER A 341 -22.89 17.57 15.52
N ARG A 342 -24.13 17.22 15.83
CA ARG A 342 -25.28 17.55 14.99
C ARG A 342 -25.63 19.02 15.18
N THR A 343 -25.46 19.81 14.13
CA THR A 343 -25.89 21.22 14.10
C THR A 343 -27.09 21.40 13.18
N ASP A 344 -27.76 22.55 13.29
CA ASP A 344 -28.81 23.00 12.36
C ASP A 344 -28.25 23.93 11.26
N GLY A 345 -26.92 23.99 11.10
CA GLY A 345 -26.23 24.91 10.20
C GLY A 345 -26.15 26.35 10.70
N LEU A 346 -26.64 26.65 11.91
CA LEU A 346 -26.58 27.98 12.51
C LEU A 346 -25.51 28.08 13.61
N ASP A 347 -24.59 27.12 13.67
CA ASP A 347 -23.45 27.18 14.56
C ASP A 347 -22.45 28.27 14.13
N PRO A 348 -21.63 28.79 15.07
CA PRO A 348 -20.75 29.92 14.78
C PRO A 348 -19.77 29.70 13.62
N ILE A 349 -19.27 28.47 13.43
CA ILE A 349 -18.34 28.18 12.33
C ILE A 349 -19.09 28.22 11.01
N ALA A 350 -20.25 27.56 10.91
CA ALA A 350 -21.05 27.58 9.68
C ALA A 350 -21.47 29.01 9.28
N LEU A 351 -21.92 29.81 10.24
CA LEU A 351 -22.24 31.23 10.01
C LEU A 351 -21.02 32.04 9.58
N ALA A 352 -19.83 31.75 10.11
CA ALA A 352 -18.59 32.41 9.70
C ALA A 352 -18.21 32.03 8.26
N VAL A 353 -18.38 30.78 7.84
CA VAL A 353 -18.16 30.36 6.45
C VAL A 353 -19.06 31.17 5.52
N ASP A 354 -20.38 31.18 5.78
CA ASP A 354 -21.34 31.88 4.91
C ASP A 354 -21.07 33.38 4.84
N THR A 355 -20.74 34.00 5.98
CA THR A 355 -20.45 35.44 6.05
C THR A 355 -19.18 35.78 5.28
N LEU A 356 -18.08 35.07 5.54
CA LEU A 356 -16.79 35.37 4.90
C LEU A 356 -16.79 35.04 3.41
N SER A 357 -17.49 33.98 3.00
CA SER A 357 -17.68 33.66 1.57
C SER A 357 -18.36 34.83 0.85
N ALA A 358 -19.43 35.37 1.43
CA ALA A 358 -20.20 36.46 0.83
C ALA A 358 -19.47 37.81 0.84
N GLU A 359 -18.65 38.08 1.86
CA GLU A 359 -17.94 39.35 2.01
C GLU A 359 -16.64 39.42 1.18
N HIS A 360 -15.96 38.29 1.00
CA HIS A 360 -14.63 38.23 0.39
C HIS A 360 -14.57 37.51 -0.96
N ASP A 361 -15.67 36.91 -1.42
CA ASP A 361 -15.71 36.06 -2.63
C ASP A 361 -14.75 34.85 -2.53
N THR A 362 -14.52 34.37 -1.31
CA THR A 362 -13.65 33.24 -1.00
C THR A 362 -14.42 31.93 -0.98
N LEU A 363 -13.88 30.89 -1.62
CA LEU A 363 -14.45 29.54 -1.56
C LEU A 363 -13.93 28.77 -0.34
N PHE A 364 -14.83 28.28 0.51
CA PHE A 364 -14.47 27.37 1.59
C PHE A 364 -14.63 25.91 1.15
N ILE A 365 -13.56 25.13 1.26
CA ILE A 365 -13.55 23.69 1.00
C ILE A 365 -13.35 22.98 2.33
N VAL A 366 -14.26 22.06 2.64
CA VAL A 366 -14.36 21.47 3.98
C VAL A 366 -14.54 19.95 3.93
N ALA A 367 -13.92 19.25 4.88
CA ALA A 367 -14.10 17.81 5.00
C ALA A 367 -15.54 17.47 5.45
N ALA A 368 -16.12 16.40 4.88
CA ALA A 368 -17.43 15.89 5.28
C ALA A 368 -17.43 15.22 6.67
N GLY A 369 -16.25 14.84 7.16
CA GLY A 369 -16.04 14.09 8.40
C GLY A 369 -15.81 12.58 8.18
N ASN A 370 -15.22 11.94 9.18
CA ASN A 370 -14.76 10.54 9.12
C ASN A 370 -15.55 9.59 10.03
N ASP A 371 -16.70 10.03 10.53
CA ASP A 371 -17.60 9.17 11.30
C ASP A 371 -18.37 8.27 10.33
N TYR A 372 -17.94 7.01 10.20
CA TYR A 372 -18.55 6.02 9.31
C TYR A 372 -20.04 5.78 9.67
N GLY A 373 -20.94 6.29 8.84
CA GLY A 373 -22.39 6.28 9.08
C GLY A 373 -22.94 7.51 9.83
N GLY A 374 -22.09 8.50 10.08
CA GLY A 374 -22.43 9.81 10.61
C GLY A 374 -23.09 10.73 9.59
N LEU A 375 -23.68 11.81 10.09
CA LEU A 375 -24.21 12.90 9.27
C LEU A 375 -23.09 13.92 8.99
N ILE A 376 -23.26 14.77 7.99
CA ILE A 376 -22.40 15.94 7.78
C ILE A 376 -22.47 16.84 9.02
N GLY A 377 -21.32 17.15 9.60
CA GLY A 377 -21.16 18.05 10.76
C GLY A 377 -20.66 19.44 10.35
N THR A 378 -20.33 20.29 11.33
CA THR A 378 -19.75 21.63 11.06
C THR A 378 -18.25 21.51 10.76
N PRO A 379 -17.66 22.26 9.80
CA PRO A 379 -18.24 23.31 8.94
C PRO A 379 -19.04 22.83 7.72
N GLY A 380 -19.07 21.52 7.44
CA GLY A 380 -19.76 20.95 6.27
C GLY A 380 -21.25 21.26 6.14
N THR A 381 -21.90 21.71 7.21
CA THR A 381 -23.31 22.13 7.20
C THR A 381 -23.55 23.55 6.69
N ALA A 382 -22.52 24.37 6.49
CA ALA A 382 -22.66 25.73 5.97
C ALA A 382 -23.22 25.73 4.53
N GLU A 383 -24.08 26.69 4.19
CA GLU A 383 -24.75 26.72 2.88
C GLU A 383 -23.75 27.00 1.74
N SER A 384 -22.72 27.80 2.01
CA SER A 384 -21.73 28.25 1.03
C SER A 384 -20.51 27.34 0.94
N ALA A 385 -20.39 26.32 1.80
CA ALA A 385 -19.24 25.43 1.81
C ALA A 385 -19.30 24.40 0.67
N LEU A 386 -18.15 24.11 0.06
CA LEU A 386 -17.95 22.91 -0.74
C LEU A 386 -17.50 21.77 0.17
N THR A 387 -18.44 20.90 0.55
CA THR A 387 -18.17 19.74 1.42
C THR A 387 -17.70 18.53 0.62
N VAL A 388 -16.56 17.96 1.03
CA VAL A 388 -15.87 16.88 0.29
C VAL A 388 -15.87 15.57 1.08
N GLY A 389 -16.38 14.50 0.47
CA GLY A 389 -16.25 13.13 0.96
C GLY A 389 -15.07 12.40 0.30
N ALA A 390 -14.65 11.28 0.89
CA ALA A 390 -13.56 10.45 0.37
C ALA A 390 -14.06 9.28 -0.47
N VAL A 391 -13.28 8.89 -1.48
CA VAL A 391 -13.48 7.71 -2.34
C VAL A 391 -12.20 6.86 -2.33
N ASP A 392 -12.32 5.59 -2.71
CA ASP A 392 -11.22 4.62 -2.83
C ASP A 392 -10.79 4.35 -4.27
#